data_AF-G4ZGM3-F1
#
_entry.id   AF-G4ZGM3-F1
#
_cell.length_a   1.000
_cell.length_b   1.000
_cell.length_c   1.000
_cell.angle_alpha   90.00
_cell.angle_beta   90.00
_cell.angle_gamma   90.00
#
_symmetry.space_group_name_H-M   'P 1'
#
loop_
_entity.id
_entity.type
_entity.pdbx_description
1 polymer ?
#
loop_
_entity_poly.entity_id
_entity_poly.type
_entity_poly.pdbx_seq_one_letter_code
_entity_poly.pdbx_strand_id
1 'polypeptide(L)' 'VSVCQDATFQIPASRGVVCSGSGKQPLGVECPRIGDAALDECFPYLASFDGTNCVAKENAQCVHLEGRNAWGCTFPS' A
#
# COMPACT_ATOMS: atom_id res chain seq x y z
N VAL A 1 -0.37 -5.90 0.37
CA VAL A 1 -1.22 -4.96 -0.39
C VAL A 1 -0.32 -4.11 -1.26
N SER A 2 -0.69 -3.91 -2.53
CA SER A 2 0.06 -3.07 -3.46
C SER A 2 -0.23 -1.59 -3.15
N VAL A 3 0.82 -0.79 -3.05
CA VAL A 3 0.72 0.66 -2.96
C VAL A 3 0.92 1.23 -4.37
N CYS A 4 0.11 2.23 -4.74
CA CYS A 4 0.15 2.81 -6.08
C CYS A 4 1.56 3.32 -6.40
N GLN A 5 2.13 2.82 -7.50
CA GLN A 5 3.49 3.16 -7.98
C GLN A 5 4.62 2.76 -7.01
N ASP A 6 4.37 1.83 -6.08
CA ASP A 6 5.36 1.33 -5.13
C ASP A 6 5.27 -0.21 -5.01
N ALA A 7 5.95 -0.77 -4.02
CA ALA A 7 6.06 -2.19 -3.78
C ALA A 7 4.78 -2.81 -3.17
N THR A 8 4.79 -4.13 -3.03
CA THR A 8 3.75 -4.88 -2.34
C THR A 8 4.15 -5.14 -0.89
N PHE A 9 3.42 -4.52 0.05
CA PHE A 9 3.73 -4.56 1.49
C PHE A 9 2.95 -5.62 2.25
N GLN A 10 3.57 -6.22 3.26
CA GLN A 10 2.86 -7.09 4.18
C GLN A 10 2.03 -6.29 5.18
N ILE A 11 0.76 -6.66 5.34
CA ILE A 11 -0.08 -6.17 6.43
C ILE A 11 -0.45 -7.38 7.30
N PRO A 12 -0.05 -7.42 8.58
CA PRO A 12 -0.53 -8.41 9.53
C PRO A 12 -2.06 -8.45 9.57
N ALA A 13 -2.62 -9.65 9.50
CA ALA A 13 -4.06 -9.87 9.56
C ALA A 13 -4.72 -9.31 10.83
N SER A 14 -3.95 -9.12 11.91
CA SER A 14 -4.40 -8.50 13.16
C SER A 14 -4.81 -7.03 13.00
N ARG A 15 -4.33 -6.33 11.95
CA ARG A 15 -4.73 -4.94 11.67
C ARG A 15 -6.10 -4.84 11.01
N GLY A 16 -6.59 -5.92 10.39
CA GLY A 16 -7.89 -5.94 9.72
C GLY A 16 -7.78 -6.21 8.22
N VAL A 17 -8.85 -5.87 7.51
CA VAL A 17 -8.99 -6.15 6.08
C VAL A 17 -8.25 -5.09 5.26
N VAL A 18 -7.42 -5.55 4.33
CA VAL A 18 -6.63 -4.70 3.43
C VAL A 18 -7.52 -3.84 2.53
N CYS A 19 -7.03 -2.63 2.22
CA CYS A 19 -7.65 -1.73 1.27
C CYS A 19 -7.85 -2.41 -0.09
N SER A 20 -9.10 -2.64 -0.45
CA SER A 20 -9.50 -3.37 -1.67
C SER A 20 -10.98 -3.14 -1.97
N GLY A 21 -11.42 -3.51 -3.16
CA GLY A 21 -12.81 -3.41 -3.60
C GLY A 21 -12.99 -2.49 -4.81
N SER A 22 -14.16 -2.55 -5.45
CA SER A 22 -14.47 -1.86 -6.70
C SER A 22 -15.83 -1.13 -6.68
N GLY A 23 -16.38 -0.91 -5.49
CA GLY A 23 -17.66 -0.23 -5.28
C GLY A 23 -17.51 1.17 -4.67
N LYS A 24 -18.65 1.79 -4.32
CA LYS A 24 -18.70 3.09 -3.64
C LYS A 24 -17.99 3.10 -2.27
N GLN A 25 -17.80 1.93 -1.68
CA GLN A 25 -17.10 1.72 -0.43
C GLN A 25 -16.06 0.61 -0.61
N PRO A 26 -14.93 0.68 0.09
CA PRO A 26 -13.94 -0.39 0.06
C PRO A 26 -14.41 -1.58 0.92
N LEU A 27 -13.87 -2.76 0.61
CA LEU A 27 -14.03 -3.99 1.41
C LEU A 27 -13.17 -3.98 2.68
N GLY A 28 -12.12 -3.17 2.70
CA GLY A 28 -11.22 -2.97 3.83
C GLY A 28 -10.51 -1.63 3.71
N VAL A 29 -9.86 -1.17 4.77
CA VAL A 29 -9.21 0.15 4.79
C VAL A 29 -7.76 0.09 5.23
N GLU A 30 -7.26 -1.09 5.59
CA GLU A 30 -5.89 -1.20 6.08
C GLU A 30 -4.87 -1.06 4.95
N CYS A 31 -3.93 -0.15 5.17
CA CYS A 31 -2.82 0.15 4.29
C CYS A 31 -1.49 0.04 5.07
N PRO A 32 -0.36 -0.05 4.34
CA PRO A 32 0.94 -0.12 4.97
C PRO A 32 1.19 1.11 5.84
N ARG A 33 1.80 0.88 7.00
CA ARG A 33 2.19 1.91 7.96
C ARG A 33 3.68 2.06 7.93
N ILE A 34 4.17 3.20 8.42
CA ILE A 34 5.59 3.47 8.52
C ILE A 34 6.33 2.29 9.17
N GLY A 35 7.42 1.84 8.54
CA GLY A 35 8.23 0.71 9.00
C GLY A 35 7.77 -0.67 8.51
N ASP A 36 6.60 -0.79 7.86
CA ASP A 36 6.23 -2.05 7.19
C ASP A 36 7.17 -2.34 6.03
N ALA A 37 7.67 -3.58 5.97
CA ALA A 37 8.52 -4.02 4.88
C ALA A 37 7.72 -4.56 3.69
N ALA A 38 8.23 -4.32 2.49
CA ALA A 38 7.77 -4.96 1.28
C ALA A 38 8.09 -6.45 1.28
N LEU A 39 7.16 -7.23 0.74
CA LEU A 39 7.31 -8.65 0.46
C LEU A 39 7.78 -8.89 -0.98
N ASP A 40 7.30 -8.06 -1.91
CA ASP A 40 7.49 -8.29 -3.33
C ASP A 40 7.45 -6.97 -4.11
N GLU A 41 7.87 -7.02 -5.37
CA GLU A 41 7.91 -5.90 -6.32
C GLU A 41 8.71 -4.70 -5.80
N CYS A 42 9.71 -4.95 -4.95
CA CYS A 42 10.64 -3.93 -4.49
C CYS A 42 11.77 -3.71 -5.51
N PHE A 43 11.89 -2.48 -6.01
CA PHE A 43 12.95 -2.11 -6.94
C PHE A 43 13.74 -0.88 -6.44
N PRO A 44 15.03 -0.74 -6.79
CA PRO A 44 15.87 0.35 -6.29
C PRO A 44 15.42 1.77 -6.66
N TYR A 45 14.59 1.91 -7.70
CA TYR A 45 14.05 3.20 -8.14
C TYR A 45 12.78 3.61 -7.38
N LEU A 46 12.23 2.74 -6.53
CA LEU A 46 11.02 3.04 -5.78
C LEU A 46 11.31 4.01 -4.64
N ALA A 47 10.33 4.87 -4.36
CA ALA A 47 10.43 5.86 -3.31
C ALA A 47 10.63 5.23 -1.93
N SER A 48 10.08 4.05 -1.68
CA SER A 48 10.22 3.32 -0.41
C SER A 48 11.56 2.57 -0.23
N PHE A 49 12.40 2.48 -1.27
CA PHE A 49 13.67 1.76 -1.19
C PHE A 49 14.65 2.46 -0.23
N ASP A 50 15.23 1.68 0.70
CA ASP A 50 16.16 2.16 1.73
C ASP A 50 17.64 1.83 1.43
N GLY A 51 17.92 1.26 0.25
CA GLY A 51 19.24 0.76 -0.13
C GLY A 51 19.36 -0.76 -0.07
N THR A 52 18.46 -1.44 0.66
CA THR A 52 18.43 -2.91 0.76
C THR A 52 17.06 -3.48 0.43
N ASN A 53 15.99 -2.88 0.98
CA ASN A 53 14.61 -3.31 0.75
C ASN A 53 13.68 -2.09 0.69
N CYS A 54 12.41 -2.31 0.41
CA CYS A 54 11.39 -1.29 0.38
C CYS A 54 10.70 -1.28 1.74
N VAL A 55 10.77 -0.13 2.43
CA VAL A 55 10.17 0.08 3.73
C VAL A 55 9.25 1.29 3.64
N ALA A 56 8.02 1.13 4.10
CA ALA A 56 7.04 2.20 4.06
C ALA A 56 7.58 3.40 4.86
N LYS A 57 7.77 4.53 4.19
CA LYS A 57 8.32 5.76 4.78
C LYS A 57 7.28 6.54 5.57
N GLU A 58 6.00 6.27 5.32
CA GLU A 58 4.88 6.90 5.98
C GLU A 58 3.65 5.98 6.00
N ASN A 59 2.55 6.46 6.57
CA ASN A 59 1.29 5.73 6.55
C ASN A 59 0.58 5.94 5.21
N ALA A 60 0.41 4.87 4.44
CA ALA A 60 -0.39 4.90 3.24
C ALA A 60 -1.87 5.08 3.57
N GLN A 61 -2.60 5.73 2.67
CA GLN A 61 -4.02 6.00 2.78
C GLN A 61 -4.79 5.16 1.78
N CYS A 62 -5.91 4.60 2.23
CA CYS A 62 -6.84 3.89 1.35
C CYS A 62 -7.67 4.91 0.56
N VAL A 63 -7.46 4.96 -0.75
CA VAL A 63 -8.11 5.92 -1.65
C VAL A 63 -8.80 5.20 -2.80
N HIS A 64 -9.80 5.87 -3.37
CA HIS A 64 -10.41 5.41 -4.60
C HIS A 64 -9.50 5.79 -5.78
N LEU A 65 -9.00 4.79 -6.50
CA LEU A 65 -8.15 4.96 -7.67
C LEU A 65 -9.03 5.31 -8.87
N GLU A 66 -9.15 6.61 -9.15
CA GLU A 66 -9.88 7.11 -10.30
C GLU A 66 -9.35 6.48 -11.61
N GLY A 67 -10.26 6.09 -12.50
CA GLY A 67 -9.94 5.40 -13.76
C GLY A 67 -9.81 3.87 -13.65
N ARG A 68 -9.66 3.28 -12.46
CA ARG A 68 -9.65 1.81 -12.27
C ARG A 68 -10.90 1.26 -11.61
N ASN A 69 -11.78 2.14 -11.11
CA ASN A 69 -12.96 1.78 -10.30
C ASN A 69 -12.57 0.77 -9.21
N ALA A 70 -11.50 1.09 -8.47
CA ALA A 70 -10.90 0.21 -7.48
C ALA A 70 -10.36 1.02 -6.31
N TRP A 71 -10.32 0.42 -5.13
CA TRP A 71 -9.67 0.97 -3.93
C TRP A 71 -8.26 0.43 -3.80
N GLY A 72 -7.33 1.30 -3.45
CA GLY A 72 -5.93 0.94 -3.23
C GLY A 72 -5.23 1.89 -2.28
N CYS A 73 -4.04 1.50 -1.84
CA CYS A 73 -3.22 2.28 -0.94
C CYS A 73 -2.35 3.26 -1.73
N THR A 74 -2.19 4.48 -1.23
CA THR A 74 -1.23 5.47 -1.75
C THR A 74 -0.44 6.10 -0.62
N PHE A 75 0.85 6.37 -0.84
CA PHE A 75 1.59 7.29 0.01
C PHE A 75 1.21 8.73 -0.35
N PRO A 76 0.89 9.60 0.62
CA PRO A 76 0.47 10.99 0.35
C PRO A 76 1.60 11.98 0.02
N SER A 77 2.88 11.63 0.24
CA SER A 77 4.04 12.49 -0.04
C SER A 77 4.50 12.47 -1.50
#